data_AF-A0A6J1X9S3-F1
#
_entry.id   AF-A0A6J1X9S3-F1
#
_cell.length_a   1.000
_cell.length_b   1.000
_cell.length_c   1.000
_cell.angle_alpha   90.00
_cell.angle_beta   90.00
_cell.angle_gamma   90.00
#
_symmetry.space_group_name_H-M   'P 1'
#
loop_
_entity.id
_entity.type
_entity.pdbx_description
1 polymer ?
#
loop_
_entity_poly.entity_id
_entity_poly.type
_entity_poly.pdbx_seq_one_letter_code
_entity_poly.pdbx_strand_id
1 'polypeptide(L)'
;MKLLSSIRELPVLAKSNVHIKNEETLLEKLNKIISQGHEKLQIVTDFDHTLTRHIKDDGTPVLTSFGMLTACPSVPQHYKDEDMRLSAIYKPIESNGCISVEEKTKHMVDWYVAANSLLKGMIFPKNELTKVAEGLKDCFR
;
A
#
# COMPACT_ATOMS: atom_id res chain seq x y z
N MET A 1 -10.37 24.90 -19.88
CA MET A 1 -10.85 23.50 -19.99
C MET A 1 -12.33 23.47 -19.63
N LYS A 2 -13.11 22.53 -20.21
CA LYS A 2 -14.54 22.36 -19.86
C LYS A 2 -14.65 21.80 -18.44
N LEU A 3 -15.48 22.41 -17.60
CA LEU A 3 -15.82 21.89 -16.27
C LEU A 3 -16.91 20.82 -16.36
N LEU A 4 -16.92 19.92 -15.38
CA LEU A 4 -17.93 18.89 -15.19
C LEU A 4 -19.18 19.52 -14.56
N SER A 5 -20.35 19.19 -15.09
CA SER A 5 -21.66 19.50 -14.51
C SER A 5 -22.15 18.40 -13.57
N SER A 6 -21.65 17.18 -13.74
CA SER A 6 -21.93 16.03 -12.87
C SER A 6 -20.76 15.05 -12.86
N ILE A 7 -20.54 14.34 -11.75
CA ILE A 7 -19.56 13.25 -11.69
C ILE A 7 -19.93 12.08 -12.62
N ARG A 8 -21.20 11.99 -13.03
CA ARG A 8 -21.71 10.97 -13.97
C ARG A 8 -21.17 11.13 -15.39
N GLU A 9 -20.61 12.30 -15.73
CA GLU A 9 -19.86 12.51 -16.97
C GLU A 9 -18.56 11.68 -17.02
N LEU A 10 -18.14 11.08 -15.90
CA LEU A 10 -16.98 10.20 -15.80
C LEU A 10 -17.44 8.75 -15.56
N PRO A 11 -17.57 7.91 -16.61
CA PRO A 11 -18.05 6.53 -16.48
C PRO A 11 -17.24 5.67 -15.51
N VAL A 12 -15.95 5.99 -15.33
CA VAL A 12 -15.07 5.30 -14.37
C VAL A 12 -15.53 5.43 -12.93
N LEU A 13 -16.26 6.49 -12.59
CA LEU A 13 -16.82 6.72 -11.25
C LEU A 13 -18.14 5.97 -11.02
N ALA A 14 -18.74 5.37 -12.06
CA ALA A 14 -19.97 4.61 -11.97
C ALA A 14 -19.75 3.09 -11.79
N LYS A 15 -18.50 2.65 -11.66
CA LYS A 15 -18.18 1.22 -11.45
C LYS A 15 -18.65 0.76 -10.06
N SER A 16 -19.05 -0.51 -9.94
CA SER A 16 -19.60 -1.08 -8.71
C SER A 16 -18.63 -1.06 -7.51
N ASN A 17 -17.33 -1.00 -7.76
CA ASN A 17 -16.27 -0.93 -6.76
C ASN A 17 -15.89 0.52 -6.38
N VAL A 18 -16.62 1.53 -6.86
CA VAL A 18 -16.43 2.93 -6.51
C VAL A 18 -17.51 3.34 -5.52
N HIS A 19 -17.08 3.76 -4.33
CA HIS A 19 -17.97 4.22 -3.27
C HIS A 19 -17.67 5.68 -2.94
N ILE A 20 -18.65 6.56 -3.16
CA ILE A 20 -18.50 8.01 -2.99
C ILE A 20 -19.44 8.46 -1.89
N LYS A 21 -18.89 9.03 -0.81
CA LYS A 21 -19.67 9.51 0.33
C LYS A 21 -20.48 10.78 0.00
N ASN A 22 -19.90 11.70 -0.76
CA ASN A 22 -20.52 12.96 -1.14
C ASN A 22 -20.11 13.32 -2.58
N GLU A 23 -21.07 13.22 -3.51
CA GLU A 23 -20.84 13.47 -4.94
C GLU A 23 -20.57 14.95 -5.26
N GLU A 24 -21.21 15.87 -4.54
CA GLU A 24 -21.06 17.32 -4.73
C GLU A 24 -19.64 17.79 -4.36
N THR A 25 -19.16 17.39 -3.18
CA THR A 25 -17.79 17.70 -2.76
C THR A 25 -16.75 17.10 -3.72
N LEU A 26 -17.01 15.91 -4.28
CA LEU A 26 -16.12 15.31 -5.27
C LEU A 26 -16.11 16.12 -6.57
N LEU A 27 -17.29 16.54 -7.06
CA LEU A 27 -17.44 17.36 -8.26
C LEU A 27 -16.66 18.67 -8.15
N GLU A 28 -16.78 19.36 -7.01
CA GLU A 28 -16.04 20.60 -6.72
C GLU A 28 -14.53 20.39 -6.77
N LYS A 29 -14.02 19.32 -6.14
CA LYS A 29 -12.59 18.98 -6.14
C LYS A 29 -12.08 18.69 -7.56
N LEU A 30 -12.82 17.91 -8.35
CA LEU A 30 -12.46 17.60 -9.74
C LEU A 30 -12.44 18.86 -10.60
N ASN A 31 -13.44 19.72 -10.50
CA ASN A 31 -13.48 20.99 -11.22
C ASN A 31 -12.36 21.94 -10.81
N LYS A 32 -11.96 21.94 -9.53
CA LYS A 32 -10.80 22.68 -9.06
C LYS A 32 -9.50 22.17 -9.72
N ILE A 33 -9.30 20.86 -9.77
CA ILE A 33 -8.14 20.26 -10.47
C ILE A 33 -8.14 20.65 -11.95
N ILE A 34 -9.28 20.55 -12.64
CA ILE A 34 -9.41 20.87 -14.07
C ILE A 34 -9.14 22.36 -14.34
N SER A 35 -9.70 23.25 -13.53
CA SER A 35 -9.55 24.71 -13.71
C SER A 35 -8.16 25.22 -13.40
N GLN A 36 -7.49 24.66 -12.38
CA GLN A 36 -6.14 25.07 -11.97
C GLN A 36 -5.04 24.48 -12.87
N GLY A 37 -5.35 23.39 -13.58
CA GLY A 37 -4.44 22.79 -14.55
C GLY A 37 -3.28 22.00 -13.92
N HIS A 38 -2.51 21.32 -14.77
CA HIS A 38 -1.45 20.42 -14.34
C HIS A 38 -0.31 21.13 -13.60
N GLU A 39 -0.08 22.42 -13.85
CA GLU A 39 0.95 23.22 -13.16
C GLU A 39 0.69 23.36 -11.66
N LYS A 40 -0.56 23.11 -11.21
CA LYS A 40 -0.96 23.13 -9.81
C LYS A 40 -1.28 21.74 -9.25
N LEU A 41 -1.05 20.68 -10.04
CA LEU A 41 -1.32 19.32 -9.63
C LEU A 41 -0.05 18.67 -9.06
N GLN A 42 -0.20 18.00 -7.92
CA GLN A 42 0.80 17.10 -7.36
C GLN A 42 0.12 15.78 -6.99
N ILE A 43 0.87 14.68 -7.08
CA ILE A 43 0.40 13.34 -6.70
C ILE A 43 1.23 12.88 -5.50
N VAL A 44 0.54 12.57 -4.41
CA VAL A 44 1.12 11.89 -3.24
C VAL A 44 0.36 10.57 -3.12
N THR A 45 1.08 9.46 -3.18
CA THR A 45 0.50 8.12 -3.22
C THR A 45 1.33 7.17 -2.38
N ASP A 46 0.64 6.23 -1.76
CA ASP A 46 1.25 5.07 -1.11
C ASP A 46 1.74 4.06 -2.17
N PHE A 47 2.57 3.10 -1.78
CA PHE A 47 3.16 2.12 -2.70
C PHE A 47 2.51 0.75 -2.59
N ASP A 48 2.65 0.10 -1.44
CA ASP A 48 2.23 -1.29 -1.24
C ASP A 48 0.72 -1.41 -1.29
N HIS A 49 0.22 -2.23 -2.22
CA HIS A 49 -1.19 -2.45 -2.51
C HIS A 49 -2.00 -1.23 -3.01
N THR A 50 -1.35 -0.07 -3.11
CA THR A 50 -1.88 1.14 -3.75
C THR A 50 -1.41 1.23 -5.20
N LEU A 51 -0.09 1.29 -5.45
CA LEU A 51 0.49 1.21 -6.80
C LEU A 51 0.73 -0.23 -7.24
N THR A 52 0.98 -1.12 -6.28
CA THR A 52 0.97 -2.56 -6.53
C THR A 52 -0.44 -3.12 -6.34
N ARG A 53 -0.75 -4.23 -7.01
CA ARG A 53 -2.01 -4.96 -6.86
C ARG A 53 -2.08 -5.57 -5.45
N HIS A 54 -3.29 -5.85 -4.96
CA HIS A 54 -3.46 -6.67 -3.75
C HIS A 54 -3.28 -8.17 -4.05
N ILE A 55 -3.88 -8.61 -5.16
CA ILE A 55 -4.02 -10.02 -5.54
C ILE A 55 -3.61 -10.18 -7.01
N LYS A 56 -2.85 -11.24 -7.29
CA LYS A 56 -2.47 -11.68 -8.64
C LYS A 56 -3.64 -12.38 -9.35
N ASP A 57 -3.49 -12.68 -10.63
CA ASP A 57 -4.54 -13.34 -11.41
C ASP A 57 -4.82 -14.79 -10.94
N ASP A 58 -3.84 -15.43 -10.29
CA ASP A 58 -3.98 -16.76 -9.68
C ASP A 58 -4.63 -16.74 -8.27
N GLY A 59 -5.02 -15.56 -7.77
CA GLY A 59 -5.61 -15.39 -6.44
C GLY A 59 -4.60 -15.26 -5.30
N THR A 60 -3.30 -15.37 -5.56
CA THR A 60 -2.28 -15.21 -4.52
C THR A 60 -2.04 -13.73 -4.17
N PRO A 61 -1.75 -13.40 -2.89
CA PRO A 61 -1.38 -12.04 -2.52
C PRO A 61 -0.09 -11.59 -3.19
N VAL A 62 -0.05 -10.33 -3.63
CA VAL A 62 1.19 -9.68 -4.04
C VAL A 62 2.05 -9.40 -2.81
N LEU A 63 3.36 -9.53 -2.93
CA LEU A 63 4.28 -9.21 -1.83
C LEU A 63 4.30 -7.70 -1.59
N THR A 64 4.31 -7.29 -0.32
CA THR A 64 4.70 -5.92 0.07
C THR A 64 6.20 -5.73 -0.08
N SER A 65 6.68 -4.49 0.07
CA SER A 65 8.10 -4.16 0.13
C SER A 65 8.88 -4.99 1.18
N PHE A 66 8.30 -5.22 2.37
CA PHE A 66 8.86 -6.14 3.37
C PHE A 66 8.80 -7.61 2.91
N GLY A 67 7.71 -8.02 2.28
CA GLY A 67 7.57 -9.36 1.69
C GLY A 67 8.61 -9.66 0.60
N MET A 68 9.04 -8.65 -0.15
CA MET A 68 10.11 -8.81 -1.15
C MET A 68 11.45 -9.15 -0.49
N LEU A 69 11.74 -8.57 0.67
CA LEU A 69 12.94 -8.91 1.43
C LEU A 69 12.87 -10.36 1.93
N THR A 70 11.77 -10.78 2.55
CA THR A 70 11.63 -12.16 3.06
C THR A 70 11.70 -13.22 1.97
N ALA A 71 11.35 -12.87 0.73
CA ALA A 71 11.47 -13.74 -0.43
C ALA A 71 12.92 -13.91 -0.95
N CYS A 72 13.86 -13.08 -0.51
CA CYS A 72 15.27 -13.22 -0.89
C CYS A 72 15.86 -14.51 -0.29
N PRO A 73 16.57 -15.34 -1.08
CA PRO A 73 17.06 -16.64 -0.62
C PRO A 73 18.12 -16.53 0.47
N SER A 74 18.93 -15.47 0.49
CA SER A 74 19.95 -15.26 1.53
C SER A 74 19.38 -14.74 2.86
N VAL A 75 18.09 -14.39 2.91
CA VAL A 75 17.48 -13.95 4.17
C VAL A 75 17.34 -15.14 5.12
N PRO A 76 17.92 -15.07 6.34
CA PRO A 76 17.94 -16.20 7.27
C PRO A 76 16.55 -16.64 7.72
N GLN A 77 16.39 -17.94 7.98
CA GLN A 77 15.11 -18.48 8.45
C GLN A 77 14.64 -17.84 9.76
N HIS A 78 15.55 -17.60 10.71
CA HIS A 78 15.20 -16.96 11.99
C HIS A 78 14.57 -15.57 11.82
N TYR A 79 14.98 -14.82 10.78
CA TYR A 79 14.35 -13.53 10.47
C TYR A 79 12.92 -13.73 9.99
N LYS A 80 12.69 -14.70 9.09
CA LYS A 80 11.36 -15.01 8.55
C LYS A 80 10.41 -15.47 9.63
N ASP A 81 10.89 -16.31 10.55
CA ASP A 81 10.11 -16.81 11.68
C ASP A 81 9.69 -15.67 12.61
N GLU A 82 10.61 -14.75 12.90
CA GLU A 82 10.34 -13.62 13.78
C GLU A 82 9.48 -12.54 13.12
N ASP A 83 9.67 -12.26 11.83
CA ASP A 83 8.77 -11.39 11.05
C ASP A 83 7.34 -11.95 11.00
N MET A 84 7.21 -13.28 10.82
CA MET A 84 5.92 -13.97 10.87
C MET A 84 5.29 -13.86 12.26
N ARG A 85 6.06 -14.05 13.33
CA ARG A 85 5.60 -13.91 14.72
C ARG A 85 5.10 -12.50 15.00
N LEU A 86 5.87 -11.47 14.62
CA LEU A 86 5.48 -10.07 14.79
C LEU A 86 4.21 -9.77 13.97
N SER A 87 4.16 -10.20 12.71
CA SER A 87 2.98 -10.03 11.85
C SER A 87 1.72 -10.65 12.46
N ALA A 88 1.83 -11.84 13.07
CA ALA A 88 0.71 -12.52 13.71
C ALA A 88 0.16 -11.76 14.93
N ILE A 89 0.99 -10.97 15.61
CA ILE A 89 0.59 -10.13 16.74
C ILE A 89 -0.03 -8.81 16.26
N TYR A 90 0.65 -8.12 15.35
CA TYR A 90 0.35 -6.73 15.06
C TYR A 90 -0.65 -6.50 13.92
N LYS A 91 -0.73 -7.38 12.91
CA LYS A 91 -1.74 -7.24 11.83
C LYS A 91 -3.20 -7.31 12.33
N PRO A 92 -3.56 -8.19 13.28
CA PRO A 92 -4.89 -8.17 13.88
C PRO A 92 -5.19 -6.84 14.59
N ILE A 93 -4.19 -6.22 15.22
CA ILE A 93 -4.35 -4.93 15.92
C ILE A 93 -4.53 -3.79 14.89
N GLU A 94 -3.70 -3.76 13.85
CA GLU A 94 -3.76 -2.79 12.75
C GLU A 94 -5.16 -2.72 12.13
N SER A 95 -5.72 -3.90 11.82
CA SER A 95 -7.02 -4.05 11.16
C SER A 95 -8.24 -3.93 12.09
N ASN A 96 -8.05 -3.86 13.41
CA ASN A 96 -9.15 -3.86 14.38
C ASN A 96 -9.95 -2.55 14.38
N GLY A 97 -11.20 -2.55 13.92
CA GLY A 97 -12.06 -1.36 13.90
C GLY A 97 -12.49 -0.81 15.26
N CYS A 98 -12.30 -1.56 16.36
CA CYS A 98 -12.73 -1.18 17.71
C CYS A 98 -11.64 -0.45 18.52
N ILE A 99 -10.40 -0.40 18.04
CA ILE A 99 -9.26 0.23 18.71
C ILE A 99 -9.08 1.65 18.15
N SER A 100 -8.80 2.61 19.03
CA SER A 100 -8.54 4.00 18.64
C SER A 100 -7.29 4.13 17.75
N VAL A 101 -7.22 5.18 16.93
CA VAL A 101 -6.05 5.44 16.08
C VAL A 101 -4.81 5.68 16.95
N GLU A 102 -4.96 6.36 18.08
CA GLU A 102 -3.88 6.68 19.02
C GLU A 102 -3.29 5.41 19.64
N GLU A 103 -4.15 4.46 20.02
CA GLU A 103 -3.71 3.17 20.57
C GLU A 103 -3.07 2.28 19.51
N LYS A 104 -3.67 2.19 18.32
CA LYS A 104 -3.04 1.49 17.17
C LYS A 104 -1.67 2.05 16.85
N THR A 105 -1.53 3.38 16.88
CA THR A 105 -0.26 4.05 16.55
C THR A 105 0.87 3.58 17.46
N LYS A 106 0.61 3.42 18.77
CA LYS A 106 1.60 2.88 19.72
C LYS A 106 2.04 1.47 19.34
N HIS A 107 1.08 0.59 19.03
CA HIS A 107 1.37 -0.76 18.58
C HIS A 107 2.13 -0.82 17.25
N MET A 108 1.79 0.06 16.29
CA MET A 108 2.52 0.13 15.01
C MET A 108 3.95 0.62 15.22
N VAL A 109 4.18 1.58 16.12
CA VAL A 109 5.53 1.99 16.50
C VAL A 109 6.32 0.83 17.09
N ASP A 110 5.75 0.10 18.05
CA ASP A 110 6.40 -1.07 18.66
C ASP A 110 6.75 -2.13 17.61
N TRP A 111 5.81 -2.42 16.69
CA TRP A 111 6.02 -3.35 15.60
C TRP A 111 7.19 -2.92 14.71
N TYR A 112 7.18 -1.66 14.24
CA TYR A 112 8.23 -1.15 13.37
C TYR A 112 9.59 -1.10 14.09
N VAL A 113 9.64 -0.79 15.38
CA VAL A 113 10.89 -0.82 16.17
C VAL A 113 11.44 -2.24 16.28
N ALA A 114 10.57 -3.22 16.53
CA ALA A 114 10.95 -4.63 16.58
C ALA A 114 11.44 -5.12 15.22
N ALA A 115 10.65 -4.91 14.16
CA ALA A 115 10.98 -5.33 12.80
C ALA A 115 12.29 -4.70 12.29
N ASN A 116 12.50 -3.39 12.52
CA ASN A 116 13.76 -2.73 12.17
C ASN A 116 14.95 -3.25 12.98
N SER A 117 14.73 -3.71 14.22
CA SER A 117 15.81 -4.29 15.01
C SER A 117 16.28 -5.64 14.46
N LEU A 118 15.38 -6.42 13.83
CA LEU A 118 15.75 -7.66 13.14
C LEU A 118 16.63 -7.44 11.90
N LEU A 119 16.53 -6.26 11.29
CA LEU A 119 17.34 -5.90 10.11
C LEU A 119 18.78 -5.51 10.47
N LYS A 120 19.06 -5.20 11.74
CA LYS A 120 20.38 -4.72 12.17
C LYS A 120 21.43 -5.82 12.02
N GLY A 121 22.51 -5.52 11.30
CA GLY A 121 23.60 -6.46 11.08
C GLY A 121 23.28 -7.56 10.07
N MET A 122 22.09 -7.56 9.46
CA MET A 122 21.75 -8.50 8.40
C MET A 122 22.59 -8.20 7.16
N ILE A 123 23.28 -9.23 6.67
CA ILE A 123 24.07 -9.17 5.45
C ILE A 123 23.35 -10.04 4.42
N PHE A 124 22.96 -9.44 3.30
CA PHE A 124 22.40 -10.17 2.16
C PHE A 124 22.81 -9.51 0.83
N PRO A 125 22.84 -10.25 -0.29
CA PRO A 125 23.17 -9.68 -1.59
C PRO A 125 22.04 -8.79 -2.10
N LYS A 126 22.27 -7.48 -2.24
CA LYS A 126 21.25 -6.51 -2.69
C LYS A 126 20.64 -6.85 -4.06
N ASN A 127 21.36 -7.55 -4.93
CA ASN A 127 20.86 -7.99 -6.24
C ASN A 127 19.75 -9.04 -6.13
N GLU A 128 19.60 -9.75 -5.00
CA GLU A 128 18.47 -10.64 -4.76
C GLU A 128 17.14 -9.87 -4.74
N LEU A 129 17.11 -8.68 -4.14
CA LEU A 129 15.93 -7.81 -4.18
C LEU A 129 15.55 -7.43 -5.61
N THR A 130 16.54 -7.13 -6.46
CA THR A 130 16.30 -6.84 -7.88
C THR A 130 15.67 -8.05 -8.59
N LYS A 131 16.20 -9.26 -8.36
CA LYS A 131 15.64 -10.49 -8.94
C LYS A 131 14.22 -10.76 -8.46
N VAL A 132 13.93 -10.55 -7.18
CA VAL A 132 12.56 -10.67 -6.64
C VAL A 132 11.65 -9.62 -7.28
N ALA A 133 12.11 -8.37 -7.39
CA ALA A 133 11.35 -7.28 -8.02
C ALA A 133 11.01 -7.57 -9.49
N GLU A 134 11.92 -8.21 -10.23
CA GLU A 134 11.69 -8.61 -11.62
C GLU A 134 10.49 -9.55 -11.77
N GLY A 135 10.30 -10.47 -10.82
CA GLY A 135 9.15 -11.38 -10.77
C GLY A 135 7.83 -10.71 -10.36
N LEU A 136 7.84 -9.43 -10.00
CA LEU A 136 6.67 -8.66 -9.57
C LEU A 136 6.29 -7.53 -10.56
N LYS A 137 6.95 -7.45 -11.73
CA LYS A 137 6.68 -6.41 -12.73
C LYS A 137 5.23 -6.40 -13.22
N ASP A 138 4.58 -7.56 -13.30
CA ASP A 138 3.18 -7.66 -13.72
C ASP A 138 2.18 -7.44 -12.56
N CYS A 139 2.71 -7.09 -11.38
CA CYS A 139 1.90 -6.82 -10.19
C CYS A 139 1.62 -5.33 -9.96
N PHE A 140 2.01 -4.42 -10.87
CA PHE A 140 1.60 -3.01 -10.81
C PHE A 140 0.15 -2.82 -11.30
N ARG A 141 -0.49 -1.73 -10.86
CA ARG A 141 -1.84 -1.33 -11.32
C ARG A 141 -1.82 -0.43 -12.55
#